data_AF-A0A136NC40-F1
#
_entry.id   AF-A0A136NC40-F1
#
_cell.length_a   1.000
_cell.length_b   1.000
_cell.length_c   1.000
_cell.angle_alpha   90.00
_cell.angle_beta   90.00
_cell.angle_gamma   90.00
#
_symmetry.space_group_name_H-M   'P 1'
#
loop_
_entity.id
_entity.type
_entity.pdbx_description
1 polymer ?
#
loop_
_entity_poly.entity_id
_entity_poly.type
_entity_poly.pdbx_seq_one_letter_code
_entity_poly.pdbx_strand_id
1 'polypeptide(L)'
;MMTLIGAALLNIGLLTHLKELFKKPHLLLTTGYFLLNVLSFFWSENISYFDERIRIILPFLILPFSFLSINRWEMKWYDLLLLLFILANLLGISWSLYQYIQQKESYDIAYSYSKLIPTPFKNDHIRFSLSVVMSICFCVDLFLKYKKSFVRILLLFIVCIDILYIHILSAKTGIVAFYLVALIGAIQLFFFYEI
;
A
#
# COMPACT_ATOMS: atom_id res chain seq x y z
N MET A 1 8.04 11.02 10.22
CA MET A 1 8.70 10.06 11.13
C MET A 1 9.18 10.70 12.42
N MET A 2 9.93 11.82 12.39
CA MET A 2 10.38 12.47 13.63
C MET A 2 9.25 12.85 14.60
N THR A 3 8.09 13.26 14.08
CA THR A 3 6.89 13.56 14.91
C THR A 3 6.23 12.33 15.53
N LEU A 4 6.22 11.19 14.83
CA LEU A 4 5.68 9.91 15.33
C LEU A 4 6.61 9.29 16.37
N ILE A 5 7.93 9.37 16.14
CA ILE A 5 8.96 8.98 17.10
C ILE A 5 8.87 9.89 18.35
N GLY A 6 8.68 11.19 18.15
CA GLY A 6 8.44 12.15 19.24
C GLY A 6 7.20 11.80 20.05
N ALA A 7 6.08 11.47 19.41
CA ALA A 7 4.86 11.03 20.11
C ALA A 7 5.07 9.71 20.87
N ALA A 8 5.76 8.73 20.27
CA ALA A 8 6.05 7.44 20.89
C ALA A 8 7.04 7.54 22.08
N LEU A 9 8.02 8.46 22.02
CA LEU A 9 9.00 8.68 23.08
C LEU A 9 8.46 9.59 24.20
N LEU A 10 7.60 10.55 23.88
CA LEU A 10 7.04 11.50 24.86
C LEU A 10 5.86 10.90 25.65
N ASN A 11 5.19 9.88 25.14
CA ASN A 11 4.11 9.20 25.84
C ASN A 11 4.68 8.09 26.74
N ILE A 12 4.98 8.44 28.00
CA ILE A 12 5.74 7.70 29.04
C ILE A 12 4.97 6.46 29.58
N GLY A 13 4.42 5.64 28.68
CA GLY A 13 3.64 4.42 28.97
C GLY A 13 4.17 3.17 28.25
N LEU A 14 5.48 3.07 27.98
CA LEU A 14 6.07 1.97 27.21
C LEU A 14 5.68 0.57 27.73
N LEU A 15 5.68 0.37 29.04
CA LEU A 15 5.32 -0.91 29.66
C LEU A 15 3.84 -1.27 29.52
N THR A 16 2.93 -0.27 29.52
CA THR A 16 1.50 -0.51 29.30
C THR A 16 1.23 -0.79 27.82
N HIS A 17 1.89 -0.07 26.91
CA HIS A 17 1.78 -0.30 25.47
C HIS A 17 2.37 -1.64 25.01
N LEU A 18 3.42 -2.15 25.66
CA LEU A 18 3.96 -3.49 25.40
C LEU A 18 2.93 -4.59 25.72
N LYS A 19 2.18 -4.47 26.82
CA LYS A 19 1.12 -5.43 27.15
C LYS A 19 -0.06 -5.36 26.17
N GLU A 20 -0.37 -4.18 25.65
CA GLU A 20 -1.40 -4.00 24.63
C GLU A 20 -0.99 -4.54 23.25
N LEU A 21 0.31 -4.51 22.93
CA LEU A 21 0.85 -5.07 21.69
C LEU A 21 0.53 -6.57 21.56
N PHE A 22 0.69 -7.34 22.65
CA PHE A 22 0.35 -8.76 22.68
C PHE A 22 -1.15 -9.05 22.56
N LYS A 23 -2.02 -8.05 22.77
CA LYS A 23 -3.48 -8.21 22.64
C LYS A 23 -3.99 -7.93 21.21
N LYS A 24 -3.19 -7.28 20.35
CA LYS A 24 -3.60 -6.86 19.01
C LYS A 24 -2.83 -7.62 17.92
N PRO A 25 -3.44 -8.60 17.21
CA PRO A 25 -2.72 -9.47 16.28
C PRO A 25 -2.05 -8.70 15.14
N HIS A 26 -2.66 -7.60 14.66
CA HIS A 26 -2.10 -6.77 13.59
C HIS A 26 -0.80 -6.04 13.99
N LEU A 27 -0.66 -5.62 15.26
CA LEU A 27 0.58 -4.99 15.77
C LEU A 27 1.68 -6.02 16.03
N LEU A 28 1.27 -7.24 16.37
CA LEU A 28 2.18 -8.35 16.59
C LEU A 28 2.79 -8.84 15.27
N LEU A 29 2.03 -8.81 14.17
CA LEU A 29 2.54 -9.12 12.83
C LEU A 29 3.62 -8.15 12.37
N THR A 30 3.44 -6.84 12.56
CA THR A 30 4.44 -5.83 12.15
C THR A 30 5.72 -5.94 12.98
N THR A 31 5.56 -6.14 14.30
CA THR A 31 6.69 -6.36 15.21
C THR A 31 7.40 -7.68 14.92
N GLY A 32 6.65 -8.75 14.67
CA GLY A 32 7.16 -10.07 14.33
C GLY A 32 7.95 -10.07 13.03
N TYR A 33 7.48 -9.36 12.01
CA TYR A 33 8.25 -9.19 10.77
C TYR A 33 9.62 -8.56 11.03
N PHE A 34 9.69 -7.50 11.84
CA PHE A 34 10.97 -6.91 12.22
C PHE A 34 11.86 -7.92 12.98
N LEU A 35 11.30 -8.62 13.98
CA LEU A 35 12.05 -9.60 14.77
C LEU A 35 12.60 -10.75 13.91
N LEU A 36 11.84 -11.24 12.93
CA LEU A 36 12.31 -12.27 12.00
C LEU A 36 13.49 -11.77 11.16
N ASN A 37 13.45 -10.52 10.70
CA ASN A 37 14.58 -9.92 9.97
C ASN A 37 15.81 -9.74 10.86
N VAL A 38 15.64 -9.38 12.14
CA VAL A 38 16.75 -9.31 13.10
C VAL A 38 17.34 -10.69 13.38
N LEU A 39 16.51 -11.71 13.54
CA LEU A 39 16.97 -13.10 13.75
C LEU A 39 17.76 -13.63 12.55
N SER A 40 17.48 -13.14 11.34
CA SER A 40 18.28 -13.46 10.15
C SER A 40 19.74 -13.00 10.24
N PHE A 41 20.11 -12.18 11.24
CA PHE A 41 21.49 -11.80 11.52
C PHE A 41 22.40 -13.01 11.72
N PHE A 42 21.93 -14.04 12.43
CA PHE A 42 22.72 -15.23 12.75
C PHE A 42 23.11 -16.06 11.51
N TRP A 43 22.45 -15.82 10.38
CA TRP A 43 22.73 -16.46 9.09
C TRP A 43 23.33 -15.49 8.06
N SER A 44 23.69 -14.26 8.45
CA SER A 44 24.20 -13.26 7.52
C SER A 44 25.72 -13.19 7.54
N GLU A 45 26.34 -13.37 6.38
CA GLU A 45 27.79 -13.21 6.20
C GLU A 45 28.19 -11.74 5.98
N ASN A 46 27.26 -10.88 5.56
CA ASN A 46 27.52 -9.48 5.23
C ASN A 46 26.86 -8.52 6.23
N ILE A 47 27.62 -8.16 7.27
CA ILE A 47 27.17 -7.28 8.35
C ILE A 47 26.85 -5.86 7.85
N SER A 48 27.59 -5.35 6.85
CA SER A 48 27.35 -4.00 6.30
C SER A 48 26.01 -3.92 5.58
N TYR A 49 25.69 -4.92 4.76
CA TYR A 49 24.39 -5.02 4.09
C TYR A 49 23.26 -5.20 5.11
N PHE A 50 23.50 -5.94 6.18
CA PHE A 50 22.55 -6.13 7.25
C PHE A 50 22.23 -4.82 7.99
N ASP A 51 23.23 -3.98 8.31
CA ASP A 51 22.99 -2.69 8.98
C ASP A 51 22.11 -1.76 8.14
N GLU A 52 22.38 -1.66 6.83
CA GLU A 52 21.53 -0.89 5.92
C GLU A 52 20.10 -1.41 5.91
N ARG A 53 19.93 -2.74 5.84
CA ARG A 53 18.62 -3.38 5.83
C ARG A 53 17.85 -3.12 7.12
N ILE A 54 18.49 -3.26 8.28
CA ILE A 54 17.87 -2.99 9.58
C ILE A 54 17.47 -1.53 9.69
N ARG A 55 18.29 -0.59 9.23
CA ARG A 55 17.95 0.84 9.26
C ARG A 55 16.72 1.16 8.41
N ILE A 56 16.54 0.47 7.28
CA ILE A 56 15.36 0.60 6.42
C ILE A 56 14.09 0.03 7.10
N ILE A 57 14.21 -1.07 7.85
CA ILE A 57 13.06 -1.77 8.47
C ILE A 57 12.78 -1.29 9.90
N LEU A 58 13.72 -0.60 10.56
CA LEU A 58 13.57 -0.03 11.89
C LEU A 58 12.27 0.78 12.10
N PRO A 59 11.77 1.56 11.12
CA PRO A 59 10.51 2.27 11.27
C PRO A 59 9.32 1.33 11.50
N PHE A 60 9.34 0.09 10.99
CA PHE A 60 8.28 -0.90 11.20
C PHE A 60 8.20 -1.38 12.65
N LEU A 61 9.31 -1.32 13.40
CA LEU A 61 9.29 -1.59 14.84
C LEU A 61 8.63 -0.45 15.62
N ILE A 62 8.85 0.79 15.18
CA ILE A 62 8.33 1.99 15.85
C ILE A 62 6.85 2.26 15.50
N LEU A 63 6.45 1.83 14.30
CA LEU A 63 5.10 1.97 13.75
C LEU A 63 3.98 1.46 14.68
N PRO A 64 4.03 0.26 15.28
CA PRO A 64 3.00 -0.21 16.19
C PRO A 64 2.87 0.64 17.46
N PHE A 65 3.99 1.11 18.02
CA PHE A 65 3.96 2.02 19.17
C PHE A 65 3.41 3.39 18.80
N SER A 66 3.70 3.85 17.58
CA SER A 66 3.15 5.11 17.06
C SER A 66 1.63 5.03 16.90
N PHE A 67 1.10 3.88 16.43
CA PHE A 67 -0.35 3.66 16.34
C PHE A 67 -1.02 3.49 17.70
N LEU A 68 -0.34 2.96 18.71
CA LEU A 68 -0.84 2.91 20.09
C LEU A 68 -0.86 4.29 20.74
N SER A 69 0.12 5.14 20.45
CA SER A 69 0.19 6.50 20.98
C SER A 69 -0.74 7.48 20.28
N ILE A 70 -1.16 7.18 19.06
CA ILE A 70 -2.16 7.95 18.34
C ILE A 70 -3.51 7.72 19.01
N ASN A 71 -4.03 8.74 19.71
CA ASN A 71 -5.43 8.78 20.10
C ASN A 71 -6.29 8.80 18.81
N ARG A 72 -7.48 8.20 18.85
CA ARG A 72 -8.35 7.93 17.68
C ARG A 72 -8.25 9.04 16.63
N TRP A 73 -7.78 8.70 15.43
CA TRP A 73 -7.79 9.64 14.31
C TRP A 73 -9.21 10.13 14.06
N GLU A 74 -9.38 11.44 13.87
CA GLU A 74 -10.64 11.92 13.32
C GLU A 74 -10.81 11.33 11.93
N MET A 75 -11.94 10.66 11.70
CA MET A 75 -12.22 9.93 10.47
C MET A 75 -12.06 10.78 9.21
N LYS A 76 -12.18 12.12 9.33
CA LYS A 76 -11.97 13.09 8.24
C LYS A 76 -10.53 13.11 7.72
N TRP A 77 -9.54 13.05 8.60
CA TRP A 77 -8.11 13.08 8.19
C TRP A 77 -7.69 11.78 7.52
N TYR A 78 -8.25 10.66 7.96
CA TYR A 78 -8.08 9.37 7.31
C TYR A 78 -8.61 9.41 5.86
N ASP A 79 -9.85 9.88 5.68
CA ASP A 79 -10.45 9.98 4.34
C ASP A 79 -9.66 10.92 3.42
N LEU A 80 -9.17 12.04 3.95
CA LEU A 80 -8.33 12.97 3.20
C LEU A 80 -7.03 12.30 2.74
N LEU A 81 -6.40 11.51 3.61
CA LEU A 81 -5.16 10.81 3.30
C LEU A 81 -5.38 9.75 2.20
N LEU A 82 -6.49 9.00 2.27
CA LEU A 82 -6.88 8.07 1.21
C LEU A 82 -7.11 8.80 -0.12
N LEU A 83 -7.84 9.93 -0.09
CA LEU A 83 -8.11 10.72 -1.29
C LEU A 83 -6.82 11.27 -1.92
N LEU A 84 -5.89 11.78 -1.10
CA LEU A 84 -4.59 12.26 -1.56
C LEU A 84 -3.77 11.13 -2.20
N PHE A 85 -3.81 9.93 -1.61
CA PHE A 85 -3.13 8.76 -2.17
C PHE A 85 -3.72 8.34 -3.52
N ILE A 86 -5.05 8.32 -3.64
CA ILE A 86 -5.74 8.02 -4.91
C ILE A 86 -5.38 9.07 -5.97
N LEU A 87 -5.39 10.35 -5.61
CA LEU A 87 -5.04 11.43 -6.51
C LEU A 87 -3.58 11.34 -6.99
N ALA A 88 -2.64 11.04 -6.08
CA ALA A 88 -1.24 10.83 -6.45
C ALA A 88 -1.05 9.65 -7.42
N ASN A 89 -1.79 8.55 -7.22
CA ASN A 89 -1.77 7.42 -8.15
C ASN A 89 -2.34 7.80 -9.52
N LEU A 90 -3.47 8.51 -9.56
CA LEU A 90 -4.05 8.99 -10.82
C LEU A 90 -3.10 9.88 -11.61
N LEU A 91 -2.38 10.79 -10.94
CA LEU A 91 -1.35 11.60 -11.59
C LEU A 91 -0.22 10.73 -12.15
N GLY A 92 0.21 9.71 -11.39
CA GLY A 92 1.21 8.74 -11.85
C GLY A 92 0.77 7.93 -13.07
N ILE A 93 -0.48 7.46 -13.08
CA ILE A 93 -1.10 6.74 -14.19
C ILE A 93 -1.18 7.66 -15.41
N SER A 94 -1.65 8.89 -15.22
CA SER A 94 -1.80 9.89 -16.29
C SER A 94 -0.45 10.21 -16.93
N TRP A 95 0.60 10.37 -16.13
CA TRP A 95 1.96 10.59 -16.62
C TRP A 95 2.49 9.37 -17.40
N SER A 96 2.29 8.16 -16.87
CA SER A 96 2.71 6.91 -17.54
C SER A 96 2.00 6.71 -18.88
N LEU A 97 0.68 6.93 -18.92
CA LEU A 97 -0.11 6.86 -20.15
C LEU A 97 0.26 7.95 -21.15
N TYR A 98 0.56 9.17 -20.69
CA TYR A 98 1.04 10.24 -21.56
C TYR A 98 2.34 9.85 -22.27
N GLN A 99 3.30 9.28 -21.54
CA GLN A 99 4.54 8.77 -22.14
C GLN A 99 4.29 7.64 -23.15
N TYR A 100 3.37 6.74 -22.84
CA TYR A 100 2.99 5.65 -23.73
C TYR A 100 2.38 6.17 -25.05
N ILE A 101 1.46 7.12 -24.99
CA ILE A 101 0.80 7.67 -26.19
C ILE A 101 1.81 8.38 -27.10
N GLN A 102 2.79 9.10 -26.52
CA GLN A 102 3.79 9.83 -27.30
C GLN A 102 4.73 8.94 -28.12
N GLN A 103 4.98 7.69 -27.67
CA GLN A 103 5.90 6.77 -28.34
C GLN A 103 5.28 5.37 -28.50
N LYS A 104 3.99 5.33 -28.86
CA LYS A 104 3.20 4.10 -28.88
C LYS A 104 3.87 2.97 -29.66
N GLU A 105 4.32 3.24 -30.88
CA GLU A 105 4.95 2.24 -31.75
C GLU A 105 6.24 1.66 -31.15
N SER A 106 7.05 2.50 -30.49
CA SER A 106 8.27 2.06 -29.81
C SER A 106 7.96 1.16 -28.62
N TYR A 107 6.95 1.51 -27.82
CA TYR A 107 6.55 0.72 -26.67
C TYR A 107 5.87 -0.59 -27.07
N ASP A 108 5.03 -0.61 -28.11
CA ASP A 108 4.39 -1.84 -28.61
C ASP A 108 5.45 -2.87 -29.06
N ILE A 109 6.51 -2.43 -29.73
CA ILE A 109 7.66 -3.29 -30.06
C ILE A 109 8.40 -3.71 -28.79
N ALA A 110 8.62 -2.78 -27.85
CA ALA A 110 9.32 -3.05 -26.60
C ALA A 110 8.58 -4.06 -25.69
N TYR A 111 7.24 -4.05 -25.71
CA TYR A 111 6.40 -5.03 -25.02
C TYR A 111 6.66 -6.45 -25.49
N SER A 112 6.96 -6.65 -26.78
CA SER A 112 7.37 -7.96 -27.31
C SER A 112 8.67 -8.47 -26.69
N TYR A 113 9.51 -7.55 -26.18
CA TYR A 113 10.74 -7.85 -25.46
C TYR A 113 10.59 -7.73 -23.94
N SER A 114 9.35 -7.80 -23.42
CA SER A 114 9.04 -7.68 -21.98
C SER A 114 9.50 -6.37 -21.34
N LYS A 115 9.64 -5.29 -22.12
CA LYS A 115 9.90 -3.94 -21.60
C LYS A 115 8.58 -3.20 -21.44
N LEU A 116 8.32 -2.77 -20.21
CA LEU A 116 7.07 -2.15 -19.80
C LEU A 116 7.15 -0.62 -19.97
N ILE A 117 5.99 0.03 -20.01
CA ILE A 117 5.87 1.49 -20.04
C ILE A 117 6.60 2.09 -18.81
N PRO A 118 7.25 3.26 -18.93
CA PRO A 118 7.83 3.95 -17.79
C PRO A 118 6.78 4.19 -16.69
N THR A 119 7.13 3.81 -15.48
CA THR A 119 6.31 4.02 -14.30
C THR A 119 6.97 5.02 -13.35
N PRO A 120 6.18 5.76 -12.56
CA PRO A 120 6.70 6.44 -11.37
C PRO A 120 7.49 5.47 -10.48
N PHE A 121 8.35 5.98 -9.59
CA PHE A 121 9.29 5.20 -8.78
C PHE A 121 10.49 4.60 -9.53
N LYS A 122 11.14 5.39 -10.40
CA LYS A 122 12.35 4.97 -11.15
C LYS A 122 12.11 3.71 -12.02
N ASN A 123 10.97 3.64 -12.71
CA ASN A 123 10.55 2.51 -13.56
C ASN A 123 10.33 1.18 -12.82
N ASP A 124 10.07 1.24 -11.51
CA ASP A 124 9.66 0.07 -10.74
C ASP A 124 8.17 -0.21 -10.92
N HIS A 125 7.87 -0.97 -11.97
CA HIS A 125 6.52 -1.39 -12.34
C HIS A 125 5.88 -2.33 -11.30
N ILE A 126 6.67 -3.05 -10.50
CA ILE A 126 6.16 -3.92 -9.44
C ILE A 126 5.57 -3.04 -8.34
N ARG A 127 6.36 -2.09 -7.80
CA ARG A 127 5.91 -1.17 -6.75
C ARG A 127 4.74 -0.31 -7.21
N PHE A 128 4.81 0.21 -8.43
CA PHE A 128 3.73 1.05 -8.94
C PHE A 128 2.43 0.25 -9.15
N SER A 129 2.50 -0.96 -9.73
CA SER A 129 1.31 -1.80 -9.91
C SER A 129 0.63 -2.17 -8.59
N LEU A 130 1.39 -2.42 -7.53
CA LEU A 130 0.84 -2.67 -6.19
C LEU A 130 0.17 -1.42 -5.60
N SER A 131 0.75 -0.24 -5.84
CA SER A 131 0.15 1.04 -5.45
C SER A 131 -1.21 1.28 -6.13
N VAL A 132 -1.35 0.88 -7.41
CA VAL A 132 -2.61 0.94 -8.14
C VAL A 132 -3.64 -0.04 -7.56
N VAL A 133 -3.24 -1.26 -7.21
CA VAL A 133 -4.14 -2.21 -6.51
C VAL A 133 -4.59 -1.67 -5.15
N MET A 134 -3.70 -1.01 -4.40
CA MET A 134 -4.05 -0.33 -3.15
C MET A 134 -5.03 0.83 -3.37
N SER A 135 -4.88 1.60 -4.45
CA SER A 135 -5.83 2.64 -4.86
C SER A 135 -7.24 2.07 -5.06
N ILE A 136 -7.36 0.92 -5.74
CA ILE A 136 -8.63 0.21 -5.90
C ILE A 136 -9.26 -0.13 -4.54
N CYS A 137 -8.48 -0.67 -3.60
CA CYS A 137 -8.96 -1.02 -2.26
C CYS A 137 -9.51 0.21 -1.52
N PHE A 138 -8.80 1.33 -1.56
CA PHE A 138 -9.22 2.57 -0.92
C PHE A 138 -10.45 3.18 -1.59
N CYS A 139 -10.57 3.10 -2.91
CA CYS A 139 -11.77 3.51 -3.62
C CYS A 139 -12.98 2.69 -3.21
N VAL A 140 -12.83 1.37 -3.02
CA VAL A 140 -13.91 0.49 -2.53
C VAL A 140 -14.31 0.84 -1.09
N ASP A 141 -13.35 1.07 -0.19
CA ASP A 141 -13.62 1.48 1.19
C ASP A 141 -14.41 2.80 1.24
N LEU A 142 -13.98 3.82 0.50
CA LEU A 142 -14.68 5.10 0.38
C LEU A 142 -16.06 4.94 -0.27
N PHE A 143 -16.21 4.03 -1.23
CA PHE A 143 -17.48 3.76 -1.93
C PHE A 143 -18.54 3.14 -1.01
N LEU A 144 -18.13 2.33 -0.04
CA LEU A 144 -19.01 1.77 0.99
C LEU A 144 -19.37 2.82 2.05
N LYS A 145 -18.42 3.71 2.39
CA LYS A 145 -18.60 4.76 3.40
C LYS A 145 -19.52 5.90 2.95
N TYR A 146 -19.36 6.39 1.72
CA TYR A 146 -20.09 7.56 1.23
C TYR A 146 -21.30 7.17 0.37
N LYS A 147 -22.50 7.59 0.79
CA LYS A 147 -23.76 7.30 0.07
C LYS A 147 -24.10 8.25 -1.08
N LYS A 148 -23.37 9.37 -1.24
CA LYS A 148 -23.66 10.37 -2.28
C LYS A 148 -23.38 9.81 -3.67
N SER A 149 -24.41 9.77 -4.54
CA SER A 149 -24.33 9.16 -5.88
C SER A 149 -23.18 9.69 -6.74
N PHE A 150 -22.94 11.00 -6.73
CA PHE A 150 -21.84 11.60 -7.49
C PHE A 150 -20.45 11.07 -7.07
N VAL A 151 -20.20 10.97 -5.76
CA VAL A 151 -18.92 10.46 -5.23
C VAL A 151 -18.75 8.99 -5.60
N ARG A 152 -19.82 8.20 -5.50
CA ARG A 152 -19.80 6.79 -5.87
C ARG A 152 -19.50 6.56 -7.35
N ILE A 153 -20.09 7.36 -8.24
CA ILE A 153 -19.81 7.31 -9.68
C ILE A 153 -18.35 7.69 -9.96
N LEU A 154 -17.84 8.75 -9.32
CA LEU A 154 -16.45 9.16 -9.46
C LEU A 154 -15.48 8.07 -9.00
N LEU A 155 -15.73 7.44 -7.84
CA LEU A 155 -14.89 6.35 -7.33
C LEU A 155 -14.95 5.11 -8.25
N LEU A 156 -16.12 4.76 -8.77
CA LEU A 156 -16.26 3.67 -9.76
C LEU A 156 -15.47 3.96 -11.04
N PHE A 157 -15.51 5.21 -11.51
CA PHE A 157 -14.76 5.64 -12.68
C PHE A 157 -13.24 5.51 -12.45
N ILE A 158 -12.75 5.91 -11.27
CA ILE A 158 -11.34 5.76 -10.90
C ILE A 158 -10.94 4.28 -10.85
N VAL A 159 -11.74 3.42 -10.21
CA VAL A 159 -11.49 1.97 -10.17
C VAL A 159 -11.41 1.38 -11.58
N CYS A 160 -12.28 1.81 -12.49
CA CYS A 160 -12.25 1.38 -13.88
C CYS A 160 -10.93 1.76 -14.57
N ILE A 161 -10.47 3.01 -14.37
CA ILE A 161 -9.16 3.47 -14.88
C ILE A 161 -8.02 2.63 -14.31
N ASP A 162 -8.01 2.40 -13.00
CA ASP A 162 -6.97 1.64 -12.30
C ASP A 162 -6.88 0.19 -12.83
N ILE A 163 -8.03 -0.46 -13.03
CA ILE A 163 -8.11 -1.80 -13.61
C ILE A 163 -7.58 -1.81 -15.04
N LEU A 164 -8.05 -0.89 -15.89
CA LEU A 164 -7.58 -0.79 -17.28
C LEU A 164 -6.07 -0.55 -17.33
N TYR A 165 -5.55 0.32 -16.46
CA TYR A 165 -4.13 0.61 -16.38
C TYR A 165 -3.30 -0.62 -16.00
N ILE A 166 -3.73 -1.42 -15.01
CA ILE A 166 -3.03 -2.67 -14.64
C ILE A 166 -2.96 -3.63 -15.83
N HIS A 167 -4.03 -3.72 -16.62
CA HIS A 167 -4.08 -4.58 -17.81
C HIS A 167 -3.17 -4.06 -18.93
N ILE A 168 -3.14 -2.74 -19.17
CA ILE A 168 -2.23 -2.10 -20.13
C ILE A 168 -0.77 -2.30 -19.68
N LEU A 169 -0.49 -2.08 -18.40
CA LEU A 169 0.85 -2.25 -17.86
C LEU A 169 1.31 -3.70 -17.99
N SER A 170 0.41 -4.70 -17.94
CA SER A 170 0.73 -6.13 -18.09
C SER A 170 1.78 -6.65 -17.10
N ALA A 171 1.90 -5.98 -15.94
CA ALA A 171 2.79 -6.42 -14.87
C ALA A 171 2.18 -7.65 -14.18
N LYS A 172 2.80 -8.83 -14.38
CA LYS A 172 2.33 -10.12 -13.83
C LYS A 172 2.01 -10.04 -12.33
N THR A 173 2.86 -9.36 -11.55
CA THR A 173 2.68 -9.17 -10.11
C THR A 173 1.44 -8.34 -9.76
N GLY A 174 1.18 -7.27 -10.53
CA GLY A 174 0.01 -6.41 -10.32
C GLY A 174 -1.31 -7.11 -10.62
N ILE A 175 -1.33 -7.88 -11.71
CA ILE A 175 -2.50 -8.67 -12.11
C ILE A 175 -2.81 -9.75 -11.05
N VAL A 176 -1.79 -10.49 -10.59
CA VAL A 176 -1.97 -11.50 -9.53
C VAL A 176 -2.46 -10.85 -8.23
N ALA A 177 -1.88 -9.71 -7.84
CA ALA A 177 -2.31 -8.98 -6.64
C ALA A 177 -3.77 -8.53 -6.75
N PHE A 178 -4.18 -8.00 -7.91
CA PHE A 178 -5.57 -7.62 -8.17
C PHE A 178 -6.52 -8.82 -8.04
N TYR A 179 -6.20 -9.97 -8.64
CA TYR A 179 -7.03 -11.16 -8.53
C TYR A 179 -7.14 -11.71 -7.12
N LEU A 180 -6.05 -11.70 -6.34
CA LEU A 180 -6.09 -12.11 -4.95
C LEU A 180 -6.99 -11.21 -4.11
N VAL A 181 -6.87 -9.88 -4.28
CA VAL A 181 -7.73 -8.92 -3.58
C VAL A 181 -9.19 -9.09 -3.97
N ALA A 182 -9.48 -9.26 -5.26
CA ALA A 182 -10.84 -9.47 -5.74
C ALA A 182 -11.45 -10.77 -5.19
N LEU A 183 -10.66 -11.85 -5.14
CA LEU A 183 -11.08 -13.13 -4.58
C LEU A 183 -11.36 -13.02 -3.07
N ILE A 184 -10.47 -12.38 -2.31
CA ILE A 184 -10.69 -12.13 -0.87
C ILE A 184 -11.95 -11.29 -0.65
N GLY A 185 -12.14 -10.23 -1.44
CA GLY A 185 -13.34 -9.38 -1.35
C GLY A 185 -14.63 -10.14 -1.67
N ALA A 186 -14.61 -11.02 -2.67
CA ALA A 186 -15.75 -11.87 -3.01
C ALA A 186 -16.09 -12.86 -1.87
N ILE A 187 -15.07 -13.48 -1.27
CA ILE A 187 -15.24 -14.36 -0.10
C ILE A 187 -15.85 -13.59 1.07
N GLN A 188 -15.34 -12.38 1.36
CA GLN A 188 -15.87 -11.54 2.43
C GLN A 188 -17.34 -11.16 2.20
N LEU A 189 -17.71 -10.80 0.97
CA LEU A 189 -19.10 -10.50 0.62
C LEU A 189 -20.01 -11.72 0.78
N PHE A 190 -19.54 -12.91 0.39
CA PHE A 190 -20.28 -14.16 0.55
C PHE A 190 -20.57 -14.46 2.03
N PHE A 191 -19.53 -14.42 2.90
CA PHE A 191 -19.71 -14.66 4.34
C PHE A 191 -20.52 -13.59 5.06
N PHE A 192 -20.46 -12.33 4.62
CA PHE A 192 -21.20 -11.24 5.25
C PHE A 192 -22.69 -11.22 4.87
N TYR A 193 -23.08 -11.90 3.78
CA TYR A 193 -24.47 -11.98 3.33
C TYR A 193 -25.23 -13.19 3.90
N GLU A 194 -24.54 -14.16 4.50
CA GLU A 194 -25.15 -15.32 5.18
C GLU A 194 -25.50 -15.08 6.66
N ILE A 195 -25.40 -13.85 7.18
CA ILE A 195 -25.79 -13.43 8.54
C ILE A 195 -26.85 -12.34 8.46
#